data_AF-A0A6G7SRJ3-F1
#
_entry.id   AF-A0A6G7SRJ3-F1
#
_cell.length_a   1.000
_cell.length_b   1.000
_cell.length_c   1.000
_cell.angle_alpha   90.00
_cell.angle_beta   90.00
_cell.angle_gamma   90.00
#
_symmetry.space_group_name_H-M   'P 1'
#
loop_
_entity.id
_entity.type
_entity.pdbx_description
1 polymer ?
#
loop_
_entity_poly.entity_id
_entity_poly.type
_entity_poly.pdbx_seq_one_letter_code
_entity_poly.pdbx_strand_id
1 'polypeptide(L)'
;MSHSALRIPRIAALATALAAVTVAAAAPTASAAATPRLKVLSYNVFLMSKNLYPNWGQDHRAQAITDADFFQGQDVVVLQEAFDNSSSETLKSRAAAQYPHQTPVMGRSRSGWDATGGAYSAATPEDGGVTLLSKWPILRKEQYVYKDACGADYLSNKGFVYAVLDVNGTKVHVVGTHAQSTDSGCKAGEAADDRAKQLKEMDAFLDAKYIPADEEVIVAGDLNVDSHSAEYDALLSNADLAPADSRTGHPYSFDTQDNSIAKYRYPDDPREDLDYILYRNGHARPSGWQNTVVKEESAPWTVSSWGKDYTYTNLSDHYPVVGTVG
;
A
#
# COMPACT_ATOMS: atom_id res chain seq x y z
N MET A 1 29.98 -101.62 41.61
CA MET A 1 29.44 -100.24 41.56
C MET A 1 30.62 -99.28 41.44
N SER A 2 30.84 -98.70 40.27
CA SER A 2 31.56 -97.43 40.10
C SER A 2 31.31 -96.95 38.66
N HIS A 3 30.78 -95.74 38.53
CA HIS A 3 30.32 -95.13 37.30
C HIS A 3 31.47 -94.42 36.57
N SER A 4 31.65 -94.69 35.28
CA SER A 4 32.47 -93.84 34.39
C SER A 4 31.54 -92.94 33.57
N ALA A 5 31.52 -91.66 33.93
CA ALA A 5 30.75 -90.61 33.27
C ALA A 5 31.47 -90.10 32.02
N LEU A 6 30.74 -90.03 30.90
CA LEU A 6 31.19 -89.39 29.66
C LEU A 6 31.24 -87.85 29.83
N ARG A 7 32.36 -87.24 29.45
CA ARG A 7 32.52 -85.79 29.33
C ARG A 7 32.06 -85.33 27.94
N ILE A 8 31.09 -84.41 27.91
CA ILE A 8 30.68 -83.67 26.69
C ILE A 8 31.41 -82.32 26.69
N PRO A 9 32.04 -81.88 25.59
CA PRO A 9 32.63 -80.55 25.50
C PRO A 9 31.53 -79.50 25.27
N ARG A 10 31.58 -78.40 26.05
CA ARG A 10 30.74 -77.22 25.85
C ARG A 10 31.34 -76.36 24.73
N ILE A 11 30.63 -76.21 23.63
CA ILE A 11 30.91 -75.21 22.60
C ILE A 11 30.33 -73.87 23.10
N ALA A 12 31.19 -72.88 23.33
CA ALA A 12 30.79 -71.52 23.64
C ALA A 12 30.43 -70.78 22.35
N ALA A 13 29.15 -70.40 22.20
CA ALA A 13 28.70 -69.52 21.13
C ALA A 13 28.94 -68.06 21.55
N LEU A 14 29.86 -67.36 20.89
CA LEU A 14 29.96 -65.90 20.98
C LEU A 14 28.84 -65.29 20.13
N ALA A 15 27.88 -64.64 20.78
CA ALA A 15 26.92 -63.76 20.12
C ALA A 15 27.53 -62.36 20.01
N THR A 16 27.93 -61.96 18.81
CA THR A 16 28.30 -60.57 18.49
C THR A 16 27.02 -59.74 18.32
N ALA A 17 26.72 -58.89 19.29
CA ALA A 17 25.66 -57.89 19.17
C ALA A 17 26.16 -56.70 18.33
N LEU A 18 25.64 -56.54 17.12
CA LEU A 18 25.77 -55.30 16.36
C LEU A 18 24.80 -54.27 16.95
N ALA A 19 25.33 -53.24 17.62
CA ALA A 19 24.56 -52.05 17.96
C ALA A 19 24.37 -51.20 16.70
N ALA A 20 23.15 -51.16 16.17
CA ALA A 20 22.78 -50.22 15.12
C ALA A 20 22.66 -48.82 15.74
N VAL A 21 23.63 -47.95 15.47
CA VAL A 21 23.55 -46.53 15.80
C VAL A 21 22.66 -45.86 14.77
N THR A 22 21.40 -45.62 15.10
CA THR A 22 20.52 -44.75 14.32
C THR A 22 20.93 -43.31 14.55
N VAL A 23 21.65 -42.72 13.59
CA VAL A 23 21.84 -41.27 13.53
C VAL A 23 20.50 -40.68 13.10
N ALA A 24 19.72 -40.17 14.05
CA ALA A 24 18.56 -39.35 13.75
C ALA A 24 19.07 -38.04 13.13
N ALA A 25 19.00 -37.93 11.80
CA ALA A 25 19.19 -36.66 11.13
C ALA A 25 18.06 -35.73 11.62
N ALA A 26 18.40 -34.72 12.41
CA ALA A 26 17.48 -33.64 12.73
C ALA A 26 17.06 -33.01 11.40
N ALA A 27 15.76 -33.09 11.08
CA ALA A 27 15.20 -32.35 9.97
C ALA A 27 15.56 -30.86 10.17
N PRO A 28 15.93 -30.12 9.11
CA PRO A 28 16.12 -28.69 9.24
C PRO A 28 14.80 -28.13 9.76
N THR A 29 14.81 -27.65 11.00
CA THR A 29 13.78 -26.75 11.50
C THR A 29 13.77 -25.59 10.53
N ALA A 30 12.69 -25.45 9.75
CA ALA A 30 12.44 -24.23 9.01
C ALA A 30 12.59 -23.08 10.01
N SER A 31 13.64 -22.28 9.86
CA SER A 31 13.70 -20.99 10.53
C SER A 31 12.42 -20.29 10.13
N ALA A 32 11.62 -19.84 11.10
CA ALA A 32 10.52 -18.94 10.79
C ALA A 32 11.09 -17.86 9.87
N ALA A 33 10.56 -17.76 8.65
CA ALA A 33 11.01 -16.76 7.71
C ALA A 33 10.84 -15.40 8.42
N ALA A 34 11.90 -14.61 8.48
CA ALA A 34 11.80 -13.31 9.12
C ALA A 34 10.75 -12.48 8.38
N THR A 35 9.83 -11.87 9.12
CA THR A 35 8.84 -10.92 8.58
C THR A 35 9.55 -9.94 7.65
N PRO A 36 9.14 -9.84 6.37
CA PRO A 36 9.77 -8.94 5.42
C PRO A 36 9.85 -7.51 5.95
N ARG A 37 10.90 -6.77 5.57
CA ARG A 37 11.08 -5.38 5.96
C ARG A 37 11.03 -4.51 4.71
N LEU A 38 9.82 -4.13 4.32
CA LEU A 38 9.59 -3.36 3.11
C LEU A 38 9.76 -1.86 3.34
N LYS A 39 10.29 -1.16 2.33
CA LYS A 39 10.18 0.29 2.16
C LYS A 39 8.97 0.59 1.28
N VAL A 40 7.95 1.24 1.83
CA VAL A 40 6.70 1.51 1.12
C VAL A 40 6.52 3.01 0.95
N LEU A 41 6.15 3.46 -0.26
CA LEU A 41 5.77 4.85 -0.54
C LEU A 41 4.27 4.92 -0.81
N SER A 42 3.58 5.87 -0.18
CA SER A 42 2.25 6.33 -0.60
C SER A 42 2.35 7.78 -1.06
N TYR A 43 1.76 8.10 -2.21
CA TYR A 43 1.78 9.47 -2.72
C TYR A 43 0.56 9.79 -3.59
N ASN A 44 -0.26 10.72 -3.13
CA ASN A 44 -1.27 11.37 -3.95
C ASN A 44 -0.55 12.28 -4.96
N VAL A 45 -0.61 11.96 -6.26
CA VAL A 45 0.18 12.61 -7.32
C VAL A 45 -0.55 13.76 -8.01
N PHE A 46 -1.81 14.02 -7.67
CA PHE A 46 -2.61 15.11 -8.23
C PHE A 46 -2.58 15.16 -9.78
N LEU A 47 -2.61 14.01 -10.47
CA LEU A 47 -2.60 13.95 -11.93
C LEU A 47 -4.03 14.01 -12.45
N MET A 48 -4.72 15.11 -12.17
CA MET A 48 -6.10 15.36 -12.61
C MET A 48 -6.26 15.27 -14.13
N SER A 49 -7.44 14.86 -14.60
CA SER A 49 -7.80 14.82 -16.02
C SER A 49 -7.47 16.13 -16.74
N LYS A 50 -6.58 16.09 -17.74
CA LYS A 50 -6.20 17.29 -18.52
C LYS A 50 -7.35 17.86 -19.35
N ASN A 51 -8.39 17.08 -19.61
CA ASN A 51 -9.60 17.58 -20.30
C ASN A 51 -10.36 18.59 -19.45
N LEU A 52 -10.37 18.41 -18.13
CA LEU A 52 -11.01 19.32 -17.18
C LEU A 52 -10.03 20.36 -16.63
N TYR A 53 -8.78 19.96 -16.47
CA TYR A 53 -7.76 20.70 -15.73
C TYR A 53 -6.45 20.81 -16.53
N PRO A 54 -6.43 21.43 -17.73
CA PRO A 54 -5.31 21.34 -18.67
C PRO A 54 -4.00 22.01 -18.21
N ASN A 55 -4.07 22.91 -17.22
CA ASN A 55 -2.98 23.83 -16.88
C ASN A 55 -2.35 23.51 -15.51
N TRP A 56 -2.28 22.24 -15.11
CA TRP A 56 -1.68 21.81 -13.83
C TRP A 56 -0.35 21.07 -13.98
N GLY A 57 0.26 21.12 -15.16
CA GLY A 57 1.59 20.58 -15.40
C GLY A 57 1.69 19.06 -15.25
N GLN A 58 0.59 18.32 -15.43
CA GLN A 58 0.52 16.88 -15.16
C GLN A 58 1.63 16.09 -15.89
N ASP A 59 1.91 16.41 -17.16
CA ASP A 59 2.93 15.69 -17.94
C ASP A 59 4.36 15.99 -17.46
N HIS A 60 4.60 17.23 -17.00
CA HIS A 60 5.87 17.60 -16.39
C HIS A 60 6.06 16.88 -15.05
N ARG A 61 5.04 16.95 -14.18
CA ARG A 61 5.08 16.36 -12.85
C ARG A 61 5.16 14.84 -12.90
N ALA A 62 4.42 14.17 -13.78
CA ALA A 62 4.51 12.72 -13.97
C ALA A 62 5.94 12.24 -14.26
N GLN A 63 6.76 13.02 -14.95
CA GLN A 63 8.17 12.72 -15.20
C GLN A 63 9.04 13.08 -13.99
N ALA A 64 8.86 14.27 -13.42
CA ALA A 64 9.65 14.72 -12.28
C ALA A 64 9.44 13.86 -11.03
N ILE A 65 8.24 13.34 -10.80
CA ILE A 65 7.92 12.43 -9.69
C ILE A 65 8.79 11.16 -9.78
N THR A 66 8.95 10.57 -10.97
CA THR A 66 9.76 9.35 -11.12
C THR A 66 11.25 9.58 -10.95
N ASP A 67 11.69 10.83 -11.06
CA ASP A 67 13.10 11.24 -10.96
C ASP A 67 13.45 11.74 -9.54
N ALA A 68 12.45 11.95 -8.68
CA ALA A 68 12.63 12.47 -7.33
C ALA A 68 13.19 11.44 -6.35
N ASP A 69 14.01 11.88 -5.39
CA ASP A 69 14.70 11.02 -4.42
C ASP A 69 13.75 10.17 -3.57
N PHE A 70 12.61 10.74 -3.14
CA PHE A 70 11.62 10.02 -2.34
C PHE A 70 10.99 8.85 -3.12
N PHE A 71 10.99 8.91 -4.46
CA PHE A 71 10.45 7.86 -5.32
C PHE A 71 11.44 6.72 -5.54
N GLN A 72 12.72 6.91 -5.22
CA GLN A 72 13.78 5.94 -5.50
C GLN A 72 13.89 4.88 -4.39
N GLY A 73 14.24 3.66 -4.80
CA GLY A 73 14.66 2.59 -3.88
C GLY A 73 13.56 2.11 -2.93
N GLN A 74 12.30 2.26 -3.32
CA GLN A 74 11.17 1.67 -2.62
C GLN A 74 11.08 0.17 -2.97
N ASP A 75 10.36 -0.60 -2.17
CA ASP A 75 9.93 -1.95 -2.54
C ASP A 75 8.54 -1.92 -3.18
N VAL A 76 7.66 -1.06 -2.65
CA VAL A 76 6.29 -0.86 -3.12
C VAL A 76 5.99 0.64 -3.16
N VAL A 77 5.31 1.07 -4.23
CA VAL A 77 4.80 2.43 -4.40
C VAL A 77 3.30 2.36 -4.65
N VAL A 78 2.51 3.07 -3.86
CA VAL A 78 1.08 3.24 -4.05
C VAL A 78 0.81 4.70 -4.41
N LEU A 79 0.16 4.92 -5.54
CA LEU A 79 -0.16 6.24 -6.04
C LEU A 79 -1.66 6.47 -5.99
N GLN A 80 -2.07 7.67 -5.59
CA GLN A 80 -3.46 8.15 -5.63
C GLN A 80 -3.58 9.31 -6.62
N GLU A 81 -4.79 9.59 -7.10
CA GLU A 81 -5.08 10.63 -8.11
C GLU A 81 -4.26 10.50 -9.41
N ALA A 82 -3.92 9.28 -9.81
CA ALA A 82 -3.35 8.97 -11.12
C ALA A 82 -4.43 8.96 -12.23
N PHE A 83 -5.30 9.98 -12.25
CA PHE A 83 -6.53 10.03 -13.05
C PHE A 83 -6.25 10.21 -14.55
N ASP A 84 -5.42 11.20 -14.94
CA ASP A 84 -5.14 11.45 -16.34
C ASP A 84 -4.46 10.24 -16.98
N ASN A 85 -5.15 9.62 -17.94
CA ASN A 85 -4.70 8.38 -18.57
C ASN A 85 -3.29 8.50 -19.16
N SER A 86 -2.96 9.62 -19.80
CA SER A 86 -1.67 9.78 -20.49
C SER A 86 -0.52 10.11 -19.53
N SER A 87 -0.77 10.98 -18.54
CA SER A 87 0.24 11.33 -17.54
C SER A 87 0.50 10.16 -16.59
N SER A 88 -0.55 9.46 -16.14
CA SER A 88 -0.41 8.25 -15.31
C SER A 88 0.32 7.12 -16.05
N GLU A 89 0.03 6.89 -17.33
CA GLU A 89 0.76 5.88 -18.13
C GLU A 89 2.22 6.27 -18.32
N THR A 90 2.52 7.56 -18.53
CA THR A 90 3.90 8.05 -18.61
C THR A 90 4.66 7.81 -17.30
N LEU A 91 4.06 8.15 -16.15
CA LEU A 91 4.64 7.89 -14.83
C LEU A 91 4.93 6.39 -14.65
N LYS A 92 3.93 5.54 -14.90
CA LYS A 92 4.03 4.08 -14.78
C LYS A 92 5.10 3.47 -15.69
N SER A 93 5.17 3.92 -16.94
CA SER A 93 6.15 3.47 -17.93
C SER A 93 7.58 3.81 -17.50
N ARG A 94 7.82 5.04 -17.03
CA ARG A 94 9.13 5.46 -16.52
C ARG A 94 9.52 4.71 -15.24
N ALA A 95 8.56 4.47 -14.36
CA ALA A 95 8.75 3.73 -13.12
C ALA A 95 9.07 2.24 -13.35
N ALA A 96 8.76 1.67 -14.52
CA ALA A 96 8.86 0.23 -14.79
C ALA A 96 10.30 -0.34 -14.69
N ALA A 97 11.32 0.50 -14.86
CA ALA A 97 12.71 0.06 -14.70
C ALA A 97 13.05 -0.31 -13.24
N GLN A 98 12.40 0.34 -12.26
CA GLN A 98 12.59 0.08 -10.83
C GLN A 98 11.46 -0.77 -10.24
N TYR A 99 10.25 -0.59 -10.78
CA TYR A 99 9.01 -1.21 -10.32
C TYR A 99 8.33 -1.94 -11.50
N PRO A 100 8.89 -3.07 -11.98
CA PRO A 100 8.42 -3.76 -13.18
C PRO A 100 7.06 -4.45 -13.00
N HIS A 101 6.63 -4.69 -11.76
CA HIS A 101 5.38 -5.38 -11.47
C HIS A 101 4.32 -4.36 -11.05
N GLN A 102 3.33 -4.14 -11.91
CA GLN A 102 2.35 -3.06 -11.70
C GLN A 102 0.91 -3.55 -11.86
N THR A 103 0.01 -2.91 -11.12
CA THR A 103 -1.43 -2.99 -11.39
C THR A 103 -1.81 -2.00 -12.51
N PRO A 104 -2.95 -2.19 -13.18
CA PRO A 104 -3.62 -1.08 -13.85
C PRO A 104 -3.97 0.04 -12.86
N VAL A 105 -4.35 1.21 -13.36
CA VAL A 105 -5.09 2.20 -12.55
C VAL A 105 -6.51 1.67 -12.37
N MET A 106 -6.96 1.58 -11.13
CA MET A 106 -8.26 1.00 -10.81
C MET A 106 -9.42 1.82 -11.34
N GLY A 107 -10.56 1.19 -11.60
CA GLY A 107 -11.75 1.86 -12.11
C GLY A 107 -11.72 2.17 -13.61
N ARG A 108 -10.55 2.08 -14.27
CA ARG A 108 -10.40 2.41 -15.69
C ARG A 108 -11.01 1.36 -16.62
N SER A 109 -10.81 0.09 -16.28
CA SER A 109 -11.45 -1.05 -16.95
C SER A 109 -11.36 -2.31 -16.08
N ARG A 110 -12.00 -3.40 -16.51
CA ARG A 110 -11.81 -4.75 -15.89
C ARG A 110 -10.57 -5.48 -16.40
N SER A 111 -9.92 -4.99 -17.45
CA SER A 111 -8.78 -5.64 -18.08
C SER A 111 -7.51 -5.54 -17.22
N GLY A 112 -6.73 -6.62 -17.16
CA GLY A 112 -5.48 -6.65 -16.40
C GLY A 112 -5.64 -6.89 -14.89
N TRP A 113 -6.86 -7.20 -14.43
CA TRP A 113 -7.20 -7.56 -13.06
C TRP A 113 -7.63 -9.04 -12.96
N ASP A 114 -7.26 -9.71 -11.88
CA ASP A 114 -7.72 -11.09 -11.61
C ASP A 114 -9.17 -11.11 -11.10
N ALA A 115 -9.62 -10.03 -10.48
CA ALA A 115 -11.02 -9.81 -10.11
C ALA A 115 -11.36 -8.32 -10.05
N THR A 116 -12.63 -8.00 -10.28
CA THR A 116 -13.20 -6.66 -10.08
C THR A 116 -14.43 -6.81 -9.20
N GLY A 117 -14.40 -6.19 -8.02
CA GLY A 117 -15.49 -6.19 -7.05
C GLY A 117 -16.10 -4.81 -6.83
N GLY A 118 -17.08 -4.76 -5.93
CA GLY A 118 -17.72 -3.52 -5.52
C GLY A 118 -18.64 -2.92 -6.57
N ALA A 119 -18.83 -1.61 -6.51
CA ALA A 119 -19.78 -0.85 -7.33
C ALA A 119 -19.20 -0.38 -8.68
N TYR A 120 -18.32 -1.17 -9.30
CA TYR A 120 -17.68 -0.79 -10.57
C TYR A 120 -18.71 -0.38 -11.63
N SER A 121 -18.54 0.81 -12.18
CA SER A 121 -19.35 1.33 -13.29
C SER A 121 -18.49 1.54 -14.53
N ALA A 122 -18.89 0.92 -15.65
CA ALA A 122 -18.27 1.18 -16.96
C ALA A 122 -18.72 2.51 -17.59
N ALA A 123 -19.72 3.18 -17.00
CA ALA A 123 -20.28 4.43 -17.50
C ALA A 123 -19.83 5.66 -16.70
N THR A 124 -19.08 5.45 -15.60
CA THR A 124 -18.55 6.57 -14.83
C THR A 124 -17.49 7.31 -15.64
N PRO A 125 -17.42 8.66 -15.57
CA PRO A 125 -16.49 9.43 -16.39
C PRO A 125 -15.04 9.36 -15.93
N GLU A 126 -14.78 9.12 -14.63
CA GLU A 126 -13.42 9.15 -14.06
C GLU A 126 -13.06 7.81 -13.39
N ASP A 127 -11.81 7.37 -13.55
CA ASP A 127 -11.32 6.18 -12.86
C ASP A 127 -11.06 6.44 -11.36
N GLY A 128 -10.60 5.43 -10.62
CA GLY A 128 -10.36 5.57 -9.18
C GLY A 128 -9.02 6.22 -8.83
N GLY A 129 -8.13 6.44 -9.80
CA GLY A 129 -6.85 7.11 -9.61
C GLY A 129 -5.81 6.32 -8.80
N VAL A 130 -6.11 5.08 -8.36
CA VAL A 130 -5.17 4.28 -7.56
C VAL A 130 -4.44 3.23 -8.40
N THR A 131 -3.11 3.18 -8.27
CA THR A 131 -2.26 2.11 -8.83
C THR A 131 -1.18 1.71 -7.83
N LEU A 132 -0.78 0.44 -7.89
CA LEU A 132 0.34 -0.10 -7.13
C LEU A 132 1.47 -0.52 -8.07
N LEU A 133 2.69 -0.12 -7.73
CA LEU A 133 3.94 -0.46 -8.41
C LEU A 133 4.84 -1.22 -7.43
N SER A 134 5.46 -2.28 -7.88
CA SER A 134 6.24 -3.17 -7.02
C SER A 134 7.54 -3.60 -7.69
N LYS A 135 8.60 -3.61 -6.90
CA LYS A 135 9.86 -4.28 -7.21
C LYS A 135 9.70 -5.81 -7.23
N TRP A 136 8.79 -6.32 -6.41
CA TRP A 136 8.51 -7.73 -6.19
C TRP A 136 7.38 -8.25 -7.11
N PRO A 137 7.42 -9.51 -7.58
CA PRO A 137 6.36 -10.08 -8.41
C PRO A 137 4.97 -9.98 -7.77
N ILE A 138 3.99 -9.53 -8.55
CA ILE A 138 2.57 -9.55 -8.16
C ILE A 138 2.00 -10.93 -8.52
N LEU A 139 1.67 -11.73 -7.51
CA LEU A 139 1.04 -13.04 -7.66
C LEU A 139 -0.46 -12.95 -7.95
N ARG A 140 -1.10 -11.90 -7.42
CA ARG A 140 -2.52 -11.63 -7.60
C ARG A 140 -2.78 -10.14 -7.49
N LYS A 141 -3.68 -9.61 -8.31
CA LYS A 141 -4.17 -8.22 -8.25
C LYS A 141 -5.67 -8.14 -8.49
N GLU A 142 -6.36 -7.50 -7.56
CA GLU A 142 -7.80 -7.22 -7.62
C GLU A 142 -8.05 -5.73 -7.47
N GLN A 143 -9.15 -5.26 -8.03
CA GLN A 143 -9.69 -3.93 -7.75
C GLN A 143 -11.08 -4.04 -7.13
N TYR A 144 -11.42 -3.06 -6.29
CA TYR A 144 -12.72 -2.96 -5.66
C TYR A 144 -13.16 -1.49 -5.66
N VAL A 145 -14.33 -1.20 -6.22
CA VAL A 145 -14.91 0.16 -6.22
C VAL A 145 -15.85 0.30 -5.03
N TYR A 146 -15.66 1.34 -4.21
CA TYR A 146 -16.49 1.58 -3.03
C TYR A 146 -17.97 1.81 -3.40
N LYS A 147 -18.88 1.41 -2.51
CA LYS A 147 -20.33 1.63 -2.72
C LYS A 147 -20.81 3.02 -2.36
N ASP A 148 -20.20 3.62 -1.34
CA ASP A 148 -20.62 4.87 -0.74
C ASP A 148 -19.61 5.97 -1.08
N ALA A 149 -20.11 7.11 -1.58
CA ALA A 149 -19.36 8.31 -1.88
C ALA A 149 -20.33 9.49 -2.04
N CYS A 150 -19.82 10.70 -1.86
CA CYS A 150 -20.55 11.95 -2.01
C CYS A 150 -19.75 12.99 -2.80
N GLY A 151 -20.43 14.05 -3.23
CA GLY A 151 -19.79 15.14 -3.97
C GLY A 151 -19.17 14.70 -5.30
N ALA A 152 -18.03 15.28 -5.65
CA ALA A 152 -17.29 14.95 -6.87
C ALA A 152 -16.84 13.48 -6.93
N ASP A 153 -16.54 12.87 -5.78
CA ASP A 153 -16.03 11.49 -5.69
C ASP A 153 -17.06 10.46 -6.21
N TYR A 154 -18.35 10.74 -6.11
CA TYR A 154 -19.42 9.89 -6.67
C TYR A 154 -19.34 9.75 -8.19
N LEU A 155 -18.68 10.68 -8.89
CA LEU A 155 -18.47 10.63 -10.34
C LEU A 155 -17.21 9.85 -10.74
N SER A 156 -16.57 9.17 -9.80
CA SER A 156 -15.37 8.39 -10.02
C SER A 156 -15.57 6.93 -9.60
N ASN A 157 -14.80 6.01 -10.17
CA ASN A 157 -14.70 4.64 -9.66
C ASN A 157 -13.71 4.59 -8.46
N LYS A 158 -13.81 5.49 -7.46
CA LYS A 158 -12.95 5.46 -6.26
C LYS A 158 -13.09 4.14 -5.48
N GLY A 159 -12.01 3.71 -4.86
CA GLY A 159 -11.91 2.35 -4.33
C GLY A 159 -10.54 1.98 -3.81
N PHE A 160 -10.23 0.69 -3.87
CA PHE A 160 -8.92 0.17 -3.53
C PHE A 160 -8.42 -0.89 -4.52
N VAL A 161 -7.10 -0.99 -4.59
CA VAL A 161 -6.37 -2.08 -5.24
C VAL A 161 -5.86 -3.03 -4.18
N TYR A 162 -5.96 -4.33 -4.40
CA TYR A 162 -5.39 -5.35 -3.53
C TYR A 162 -4.40 -6.18 -4.33
N ALA A 163 -3.16 -6.28 -3.84
CA ALA A 163 -2.10 -7.07 -4.45
C ALA A 163 -1.51 -8.07 -3.45
N VAL A 164 -1.21 -9.27 -3.93
CA VAL A 164 -0.38 -10.25 -3.21
C VAL A 164 0.98 -10.27 -3.88
N LEU A 165 2.02 -9.96 -3.13
CA LEU A 165 3.41 -9.90 -3.60
C LEU A 165 4.17 -11.14 -3.17
N ASP A 166 5.12 -11.59 -4.00
CA ASP A 166 6.13 -12.57 -3.62
C ASP A 166 7.42 -11.85 -3.21
N VAL A 167 7.65 -11.74 -1.90
CA VAL A 167 8.85 -11.12 -1.32
C VAL A 167 9.78 -12.22 -0.85
N ASN A 168 10.71 -12.62 -1.73
CA ASN A 168 11.69 -13.69 -1.48
C ASN A 168 11.06 -15.02 -1.00
N GLY A 169 9.93 -15.43 -1.58
CA GLY A 169 9.22 -16.66 -1.23
C GLY A 169 8.20 -16.50 -0.10
N THR A 170 8.03 -15.29 0.45
CA THR A 170 7.01 -14.96 1.46
C THR A 170 5.95 -14.07 0.84
N LYS A 171 4.67 -14.32 1.15
CA LYS A 171 3.59 -13.45 0.68
C LYS A 171 3.46 -12.20 1.55
N VAL A 172 3.30 -11.07 0.89
CA VAL A 172 2.91 -9.80 1.49
C VAL A 172 1.67 -9.29 0.78
N HIS A 173 0.68 -8.88 1.55
CA HIS A 173 -0.56 -8.31 1.04
C HIS A 173 -0.49 -6.80 1.14
N VAL A 174 -0.79 -6.11 0.05
CA VAL A 174 -0.81 -4.64 0.01
C VAL A 174 -2.14 -4.18 -0.56
N VAL A 175 -2.81 -3.31 0.19
CA VAL A 175 -3.96 -2.55 -0.26
C VAL A 175 -3.53 -1.11 -0.52
N GLY A 176 -3.78 -0.64 -1.74
CA GLY A 176 -3.66 0.77 -2.09
C GLY A 176 -5.04 1.41 -2.16
N THR A 177 -5.27 2.56 -1.53
CA THR A 177 -6.59 3.22 -1.60
C THR A 177 -6.49 4.75 -1.62
N HIS A 178 -7.61 5.38 -2.03
CA HIS A 178 -7.88 6.80 -1.88
C HIS A 178 -9.35 6.91 -1.41
N ALA A 179 -9.55 7.26 -0.14
CA ALA A 179 -10.88 7.34 0.46
C ALA A 179 -11.65 8.61 0.04
N GLN A 180 -12.90 8.74 0.51
CA GLN A 180 -13.76 9.89 0.30
C GLN A 180 -13.11 11.18 0.82
N SER A 181 -12.98 12.15 -0.08
CA SER A 181 -12.50 13.50 0.22
C SER A 181 -13.54 14.32 0.98
N THR A 182 -13.08 15.31 1.73
CA THR A 182 -13.97 16.32 2.33
C THR A 182 -14.36 17.35 1.26
N ASP A 183 -15.29 16.95 0.38
CA ASP A 183 -15.74 17.76 -0.76
C ASP A 183 -16.94 18.66 -0.41
N SER A 184 -16.97 19.85 -1.03
CA SER A 184 -18.07 20.82 -0.87
C SER A 184 -19.43 20.34 -1.39
N GLY A 185 -19.43 19.32 -2.28
CA GLY A 185 -20.64 18.67 -2.78
C GLY A 185 -21.25 17.66 -1.80
N CYS A 186 -20.57 17.35 -0.70
CA CYS A 186 -21.09 16.52 0.39
C CYS A 186 -21.90 17.36 1.39
N LYS A 187 -22.93 16.76 2.00
CA LYS A 187 -23.60 17.36 3.16
C LYS A 187 -22.67 17.34 4.37
N ALA A 188 -22.97 18.20 5.34
CA ALA A 188 -22.24 18.23 6.61
C ALA A 188 -22.22 16.83 7.27
N GLY A 189 -21.02 16.30 7.53
CA GLY A 189 -20.79 14.97 8.11
C GLY A 189 -20.85 13.79 7.12
N GLU A 190 -21.42 13.97 5.93
CA GLU A 190 -21.62 12.88 4.95
C GLU A 190 -20.29 12.29 4.47
N ALA A 191 -19.27 13.12 4.27
CA ALA A 191 -17.94 12.65 3.85
C ALA A 191 -17.29 11.70 4.88
N ALA A 192 -17.35 12.04 6.17
CA ALA A 192 -16.82 11.20 7.24
C ALA A 192 -17.62 9.90 7.40
N ASP A 193 -18.95 9.97 7.27
CA ASP A 193 -19.81 8.79 7.28
C ASP A 193 -19.49 7.85 6.11
N ASP A 194 -19.27 8.39 4.91
CA ASP A 194 -18.90 7.60 3.74
C ASP A 194 -17.49 7.01 3.89
N ARG A 195 -16.50 7.76 4.38
CA ARG A 195 -15.18 7.19 4.75
C ARG A 195 -15.31 6.02 5.70
N ALA A 196 -16.12 6.14 6.75
CA ALA A 196 -16.34 5.05 7.71
C ALA A 196 -16.91 3.79 7.05
N LYS A 197 -17.82 3.92 6.08
CA LYS A 197 -18.36 2.78 5.31
C LYS A 197 -17.33 2.19 4.37
N GLN A 198 -16.55 3.02 3.67
CA GLN A 198 -15.48 2.59 2.78
C GLN A 198 -14.42 1.78 3.52
N LEU A 199 -13.98 2.27 4.70
CA LEU A 199 -13.01 1.58 5.54
C LEU A 199 -13.53 0.21 6.02
N LYS A 200 -14.81 0.13 6.44
CA LYS A 200 -15.45 -1.15 6.80
C LYS A 200 -15.62 -2.10 5.62
N GLU A 201 -15.85 -1.55 4.43
CA GLU A 201 -15.96 -2.34 3.20
C GLU A 201 -14.60 -2.97 2.81
N MET A 202 -13.51 -2.21 2.98
CA MET A 202 -12.15 -2.70 2.81
C MET A 202 -11.78 -3.75 3.87
N ASP A 203 -12.13 -3.50 5.14
CA ASP A 203 -11.95 -4.44 6.25
C ASP A 203 -12.64 -5.78 5.98
N ALA A 204 -13.93 -5.74 5.63
CA ALA A 204 -14.71 -6.94 5.30
C ALA A 204 -14.16 -7.68 4.07
N PHE A 205 -13.60 -6.96 3.09
CA PHE A 205 -12.92 -7.58 1.96
C PHE A 205 -11.69 -8.37 2.40
N LEU A 206 -10.86 -7.80 3.29
CA LEU A 206 -9.65 -8.44 3.81
C LEU A 206 -9.98 -9.65 4.68
N ASP A 207 -10.98 -9.56 5.55
CA ASP A 207 -11.48 -10.69 6.34
C ASP A 207 -11.91 -11.87 5.45
N ALA A 208 -12.63 -11.57 4.36
CA ALA A 208 -13.10 -12.59 3.42
C ALA A 208 -11.96 -13.28 2.62
N LYS A 209 -10.73 -12.77 2.69
CA LYS A 209 -9.55 -13.42 2.08
C LYS A 209 -8.97 -14.53 2.95
N TYR A 210 -9.31 -14.59 4.24
CA TYR A 210 -8.74 -15.56 5.19
C TYR A 210 -7.21 -15.60 5.12
N ILE A 211 -6.58 -14.42 5.12
CA ILE A 211 -5.12 -14.27 5.03
C ILE A 211 -4.51 -14.91 6.30
N PRO A 212 -3.47 -15.74 6.18
CA PRO A 212 -2.75 -16.26 7.34
C PRO A 212 -2.19 -15.14 8.22
N ALA A 213 -2.30 -15.29 9.54
CA ALA A 213 -1.84 -14.30 10.51
C ALA A 213 -0.31 -14.06 10.48
N ASP A 214 0.46 -15.00 9.93
CA ASP A 214 1.90 -14.89 9.72
C ASP A 214 2.31 -14.18 8.42
N GLU A 215 1.35 -13.85 7.54
CA GLU A 215 1.55 -13.03 6.35
C GLU A 215 1.21 -11.55 6.64
N GLU A 216 2.02 -10.63 6.13
CA GLU A 216 1.83 -9.18 6.33
C GLU A 216 0.65 -8.64 5.53
N VAL A 217 -0.11 -7.70 6.11
CA VAL A 217 -1.18 -6.97 5.42
C VAL A 217 -1.00 -5.47 5.64
N ILE A 218 -0.60 -4.77 4.58
CA ILE A 218 -0.32 -3.34 4.57
C ILE A 218 -1.47 -2.61 3.88
N VAL A 219 -1.96 -1.53 4.46
CA VAL A 219 -2.87 -0.57 3.84
C VAL A 219 -2.13 0.76 3.66
N ALA A 220 -2.02 1.22 2.42
CA ALA A 220 -1.32 2.44 2.05
C ALA A 220 -2.22 3.35 1.22
N GLY A 221 -2.29 4.63 1.57
CA GLY A 221 -3.15 5.54 0.84
C GLY A 221 -3.31 6.92 1.43
N ASP A 222 -3.96 7.78 0.64
CA ASP A 222 -4.66 8.96 1.13
C ASP A 222 -5.99 8.47 1.73
N LEU A 223 -6.07 8.49 3.06
CA LEU A 223 -7.25 8.04 3.78
C LEU A 223 -8.22 9.19 4.08
N ASN A 224 -7.88 10.44 3.70
CA ASN A 224 -8.68 11.65 3.92
C ASN A 224 -9.16 11.83 5.37
N VAL A 225 -8.38 11.36 6.34
CA VAL A 225 -8.63 11.55 7.77
C VAL A 225 -7.43 12.24 8.37
N ASP A 226 -7.61 13.42 8.95
CA ASP A 226 -6.52 14.16 9.60
C ASP A 226 -6.05 13.45 10.88
N SER A 227 -4.75 13.19 10.98
CA SER A 227 -4.13 12.50 12.11
C SER A 227 -4.25 13.26 13.44
N HIS A 228 -4.51 14.57 13.37
CA HIS A 228 -4.72 15.43 14.52
C HIS A 228 -6.20 15.52 14.95
N SER A 229 -7.10 14.91 14.20
CA SER A 229 -8.54 14.95 14.45
C SER A 229 -9.02 13.75 15.27
N ALA A 230 -10.23 13.86 15.83
CA ALA A 230 -10.88 12.76 16.53
C ALA A 230 -11.32 11.61 15.58
N GLU A 231 -11.35 11.84 14.26
CA GLU A 231 -11.73 10.80 13.30
C GLU A 231 -10.61 9.75 13.12
N TYR A 232 -9.37 10.05 13.52
CA TYR A 232 -8.25 9.10 13.42
C TYR A 232 -8.51 7.78 14.18
N ASP A 233 -9.09 7.84 15.38
CA ASP A 233 -9.46 6.62 16.14
C ASP A 233 -10.54 5.81 15.41
N ALA A 234 -11.46 6.49 14.72
CA ALA A 234 -12.48 5.85 13.88
C ALA A 234 -11.84 5.22 12.64
N LEU A 235 -10.82 5.83 12.04
CA LEU A 235 -10.06 5.23 10.95
C LEU A 235 -9.44 3.89 11.37
N LEU A 236 -8.72 3.88 12.49
CA LEU A 236 -8.05 2.67 12.99
C LEU A 236 -9.05 1.55 13.29
N SER A 237 -10.17 1.89 13.93
CA SER A 237 -11.19 0.90 14.31
C SER A 237 -12.06 0.42 13.14
N ASN A 238 -12.39 1.28 12.17
CA ASN A 238 -13.22 0.90 11.03
C ASN A 238 -12.49 0.03 10.00
N ALA A 239 -11.16 0.17 9.90
CA ALA A 239 -10.33 -0.61 8.97
C ALA A 239 -9.51 -1.74 9.63
N ASP A 240 -9.68 -1.92 10.95
CA ASP A 240 -8.88 -2.83 11.79
C ASP A 240 -7.36 -2.66 11.59
N LEU A 241 -6.88 -1.42 11.71
CA LEU A 241 -5.49 -1.06 11.50
C LEU A 241 -4.78 -0.77 12.82
N ALA A 242 -3.54 -1.23 12.89
CA ALA A 242 -2.62 -0.87 13.95
C ALA A 242 -1.97 0.48 13.62
N PRO A 243 -1.89 1.44 14.56
CA PRO A 243 -1.14 2.66 14.34
C PRO A 243 0.34 2.33 14.07
N ALA A 244 1.01 3.20 13.30
CA ALA A 244 2.46 3.17 13.21
C ALA A 244 3.07 3.43 14.59
N ASP A 245 4.21 2.81 14.90
CA ASP A 245 4.89 3.00 16.18
C ASP A 245 5.45 4.42 16.32
N SER A 246 5.70 5.08 15.20
CA SER A 246 6.03 6.51 15.15
C SER A 246 5.59 7.16 13.85
N ARG A 247 5.29 8.46 13.93
CA ARG A 247 5.10 9.33 12.78
C ARG A 247 6.12 10.46 12.86
N THR A 248 6.92 10.63 11.80
CA THR A 248 8.09 11.52 11.77
C THR A 248 8.10 12.36 10.50
N GLY A 249 9.09 13.25 10.38
CA GLY A 249 9.18 14.18 9.27
C GLY A 249 8.30 15.41 9.49
N HIS A 250 7.67 15.89 8.41
CA HIS A 250 6.78 17.06 8.46
C HIS A 250 5.44 16.70 9.14
N PRO A 251 4.81 17.60 9.91
CA PRO A 251 3.57 17.27 10.60
C PRO A 251 2.33 17.12 9.71
N TYR A 252 2.35 17.60 8.46
CA TYR A 252 1.15 17.67 7.61
C TYR A 252 1.43 17.08 6.23
N SER A 253 0.84 15.93 5.86
CA SER A 253 0.94 15.46 4.47
C SER A 253 0.18 16.33 3.47
N PHE A 254 -0.79 17.12 3.93
CA PHE A 254 -1.51 18.11 3.12
C PHE A 254 -1.36 19.51 3.74
N ASP A 255 -0.34 20.26 3.30
CA ASP A 255 0.03 21.53 3.90
C ASP A 255 -0.40 22.74 3.05
N THR A 256 -1.56 23.31 3.38
CA THR A 256 -2.14 24.49 2.71
C THR A 256 -1.33 25.79 2.91
N GLN A 257 -0.23 25.79 3.68
CA GLN A 257 0.59 26.97 3.92
C GLN A 257 1.94 26.93 3.19
N ASP A 258 2.61 25.77 3.24
CA ASP A 258 3.97 25.58 2.71
C ASP A 258 4.00 24.86 1.35
N ASN A 259 3.05 23.97 1.06
CA ASN A 259 2.97 23.35 -0.26
C ASN A 259 2.41 24.36 -1.27
N SER A 260 3.18 24.67 -2.32
CA SER A 260 2.84 25.68 -3.31
C SER A 260 1.56 25.39 -4.10
N ILE A 261 1.23 24.13 -4.35
CA ILE A 261 -0.01 23.73 -5.03
C ILE A 261 -1.18 23.79 -4.06
N ALA A 262 -1.06 23.18 -2.87
CA ALA A 262 -2.13 23.17 -1.86
C ALA A 262 -2.51 24.60 -1.45
N LYS A 263 -1.51 25.44 -1.16
CA LYS A 263 -1.69 26.86 -0.81
C LYS A 263 -2.44 27.64 -1.89
N TYR A 264 -2.17 27.36 -3.16
CA TYR A 264 -2.89 28.01 -4.24
C TYR A 264 -4.34 27.55 -4.31
N ARG A 265 -4.59 26.24 -4.16
CA ARG A 265 -5.92 25.64 -4.28
C ARG A 265 -6.82 25.99 -3.09
N TYR A 266 -6.23 26.04 -1.88
CA TYR A 266 -6.94 26.09 -0.61
C TYR A 266 -6.27 27.10 0.36
N PRO A 267 -6.22 28.40 0.01
CA PRO A 267 -5.44 29.39 0.75
C PRO A 267 -5.97 29.64 2.18
N ASP A 268 -7.23 29.30 2.45
CA ASP A 268 -7.92 29.58 3.71
C ASP A 268 -8.24 28.32 4.52
N ASP A 269 -7.95 27.12 3.98
CA ASP A 269 -8.25 25.84 4.64
C ASP A 269 -7.14 25.46 5.62
N PRO A 270 -7.45 24.69 6.68
CA PRO A 270 -6.44 24.21 7.62
C PRO A 270 -5.45 23.25 6.93
N ARG A 271 -4.27 23.12 7.53
CA ARG A 271 -3.31 22.05 7.17
C ARG A 271 -3.78 20.76 7.83
N GLU A 272 -3.65 19.66 7.11
CA GLU A 272 -4.11 18.35 7.54
C GLU A 272 -3.04 17.29 7.27
N ASP A 273 -3.22 16.12 7.86
CA ASP A 273 -2.31 15.01 7.72
C ASP A 273 -3.07 13.73 7.40
N LEU A 274 -3.11 13.39 6.11
CA LEU A 274 -4.14 12.56 5.48
C LEU A 274 -3.62 11.22 4.92
N ASP A 275 -2.29 11.11 4.77
CA ASP A 275 -1.64 10.01 4.06
C ASP A 275 -0.97 9.02 5.04
N TYR A 276 -1.21 7.73 4.84
CA TYR A 276 -0.81 6.68 5.79
C TYR A 276 -0.31 5.41 5.12
N ILE A 277 0.54 4.68 5.85
CA ILE A 277 0.91 3.29 5.54
C ILE A 277 0.86 2.50 6.85
N LEU A 278 -0.20 1.72 7.05
CA LEU A 278 -0.51 1.03 8.30
C LEU A 278 -0.61 -0.48 8.08
N TYR A 279 -0.41 -1.25 9.14
CA TYR A 279 -0.58 -2.71 9.12
C TYR A 279 -1.94 -3.08 9.69
N ARG A 280 -2.55 -4.15 9.17
CA ARG A 280 -3.75 -4.74 9.76
C ARG A 280 -3.44 -5.36 11.13
N ASN A 281 -4.34 -5.22 12.09
CA ASN A 281 -4.23 -5.90 13.38
C ASN A 281 -4.28 -7.43 13.19
N GLY A 282 -3.67 -8.17 14.11
CA GLY A 282 -3.69 -9.65 14.09
C GLY A 282 -2.79 -10.30 13.03
N HIS A 283 -2.14 -9.51 12.16
CA HIS A 283 -1.20 -9.98 11.15
C HIS A 283 0.26 -9.68 11.52
N ALA A 284 1.19 -10.39 10.87
CA ALA A 284 2.60 -10.12 10.98
C ALA A 284 2.91 -8.67 10.58
N ARG A 285 3.73 -8.00 11.39
CA ARG A 285 4.29 -6.68 11.08
C ARG A 285 5.65 -6.53 11.75
N PRO A 286 6.59 -5.76 11.17
CA PRO A 286 7.84 -5.46 11.84
C PRO A 286 7.61 -4.57 13.06
N SER A 287 8.40 -4.77 14.12
CA SER A 287 8.46 -3.83 15.25
C SER A 287 9.19 -2.55 14.84
N GLY A 288 8.78 -1.40 15.34
CA GLY A 288 9.40 -0.11 15.03
C GLY A 288 8.93 0.45 13.69
N TRP A 289 7.70 0.14 13.28
CA TRP A 289 7.15 0.65 12.03
C TRP A 289 6.92 2.16 12.11
N GLN A 290 7.44 2.90 11.15
CA GLN A 290 7.41 4.36 11.09
C GLN A 290 6.77 4.84 9.80
N ASN A 291 5.97 5.91 9.88
CA ASN A 291 5.55 6.70 8.73
C ASN A 291 6.28 8.05 8.76
N THR A 292 7.05 8.35 7.73
CA THR A 292 7.75 9.63 7.58
C THR A 292 7.06 10.46 6.50
N VAL A 293 6.51 11.62 6.85
CA VAL A 293 6.05 12.60 5.86
C VAL A 293 7.27 13.34 5.32
N VAL A 294 7.55 13.16 4.03
CA VAL A 294 8.70 13.78 3.37
C VAL A 294 8.27 15.16 2.88
N LYS A 295 8.83 16.23 3.44
CA LYS A 295 8.63 17.61 2.95
C LYS A 295 9.31 17.78 1.60
N GLU A 296 8.65 17.28 0.56
CA GLU A 296 9.09 17.31 -0.82
C GLU A 296 9.16 18.74 -1.33
N GLU A 297 10.18 19.04 -2.12
CA GLU A 297 10.31 20.28 -2.88
C GLU A 297 10.88 19.94 -4.25
N SER A 298 10.43 20.67 -5.26
CA SER A 298 10.85 20.51 -6.65
C SER A 298 11.61 21.74 -7.13
N ALA A 299 12.37 21.58 -8.23
CA ALA A 299 12.76 22.74 -9.02
C ALA A 299 11.48 23.52 -9.44
N PRO A 300 11.52 24.86 -9.50
CA PRO A 300 10.36 25.64 -9.90
C PRO A 300 9.89 25.25 -11.31
N TRP A 301 8.58 25.11 -11.48
CA TRP A 301 7.95 24.86 -12.77
C TRP A 301 6.76 25.79 -12.95
N THR A 302 6.52 26.20 -14.19
CA THR A 302 5.54 27.24 -14.53
C THR A 302 4.52 26.72 -15.51
N VAL A 303 3.27 27.08 -15.29
CA VAL A 303 2.14 26.88 -16.20
C VAL A 303 1.47 28.22 -16.46
N SER A 304 0.83 28.34 -17.62
CA SER A 304 0.06 29.53 -17.97
C SER A 304 -1.43 29.19 -17.95
N SER A 305 -2.23 30.04 -17.31
CA SER A 305 -3.69 29.92 -17.31
C SER A 305 -4.30 31.31 -17.41
N TRP A 306 -5.22 31.50 -18.36
CA TRP A 306 -5.88 32.80 -18.61
C TRP A 306 -4.91 33.98 -18.82
N GLY A 307 -3.80 33.73 -19.52
CA GLY A 307 -2.80 34.76 -19.82
C GLY A 307 -1.94 35.19 -18.61
N LYS A 308 -2.01 34.46 -17.50
CA LYS A 308 -1.15 34.64 -16.34
C LYS A 308 -0.30 33.39 -16.10
N ASP A 309 0.94 33.61 -15.74
CA ASP A 309 1.88 32.56 -15.35
C ASP A 309 1.78 32.28 -13.85
N TYR A 310 1.81 30.99 -13.51
CA TYR A 310 1.80 30.48 -12.14
C TYR A 310 2.99 29.55 -11.99
N THR A 311 3.84 29.82 -10.99
CA THR A 311 5.02 29.03 -10.68
C THR A 311 4.81 28.29 -9.37
N TYR A 312 5.12 27.00 -9.38
CA TYR A 312 5.02 26.10 -8.23
C TYR A 312 6.38 25.44 -7.96
N THR A 313 6.56 24.93 -6.75
CA THR A 313 7.78 24.28 -6.25
C THR A 313 7.49 22.93 -5.58
N ASN A 314 6.35 22.32 -5.90
CA ASN A 314 5.97 20.98 -5.45
C ASN A 314 5.44 20.17 -6.63
N LEU A 315 5.55 18.85 -6.55
CA LEU A 315 5.08 17.93 -7.60
C LEU A 315 3.65 17.43 -7.39
N SER A 316 3.07 17.68 -6.23
CA SER A 316 1.68 17.44 -5.88
C SER A 316 1.28 18.42 -4.79
N ASP A 317 -0.01 18.54 -4.49
CA ASP A 317 -0.51 19.27 -3.32
C ASP A 317 -0.43 18.46 -2.02
N HIS A 318 -0.21 17.15 -2.14
CA HIS A 318 0.21 16.32 -1.02
C HIS A 318 1.73 16.19 -0.95
N TYR A 319 2.24 15.86 0.22
CA TYR A 319 3.59 15.39 0.44
C TYR A 319 3.62 13.85 0.48
N PRO A 320 4.67 13.21 -0.05
CA PRO A 320 4.80 11.76 -0.01
C PRO A 320 5.04 11.23 1.41
N VAL A 321 4.44 10.08 1.73
CA VAL A 321 4.67 9.36 3.00
C VAL A 321 5.44 8.07 2.75
N VAL A 322 6.53 7.89 3.50
CA VAL A 322 7.38 6.69 3.42
C VAL A 322 7.23 5.86 4.69
N GLY A 323 6.87 4.59 4.51
CA GLY A 323 6.75 3.57 5.54
C GLY A 323 8.02 2.72 5.61
N THR A 324 8.66 2.67 6.77
CA THR A 324 9.89 1.89 7.01
C THR A 324 9.97 1.38 8.45
N VAL A 325 10.84 0.40 8.68
CA VAL A 325 11.29 0.07 10.04
C VAL A 325 12.35 1.08 10.48
N GLY A 326 12.12 1.73 11.62
CA GLY A 326 13.06 2.68 12.25
C GLY A 326 14.25 2.05 12.95
#